data_AF-A0AA37A788-F1
#
_entry.id   AF-A0AA37A788-F1
#
_cell.length_a   1.000
_cell.length_b   1.000
_cell.length_c   1.000
_cell.angle_alpha   90.00
_cell.angle_beta   90.00
_cell.angle_gamma   90.00
#
_symmetry.space_group_name_H-M   'P 1'
#
loop_
_entity.id
_entity.type
_entity.pdbx_description
1 polymer ?
#
loop_
_entity_poly.entity_id
_entity_poly.type
_entity_poly.pdbx_seq_one_letter_code
_entity_poly.pdbx_strand_id
1 'polypeptide(L)'
;MGKLQEFLMQSEERAQVTEEVAISGFPVPFTVKSITEGENKALRKTCQKVNFDKKTHQKTTETDMDLYNNRLVIACCVDPNFKDADLQAKYGVMGAEALIDVLLKPGQFVDLLVAIQDVNGFTDDVNDLREEAKN
;
A
#
# COMPACT_ATOMS: atom_id res chain seq x y z
N MET A 1 -3.04 7.49 -34.45
CA MET A 1 -2.44 6.71 -33.35
C MET A 1 -3.55 5.82 -32.77
N GLY A 2 -3.26 4.92 -31.82
CA GLY A 2 -4.35 4.19 -31.16
C GLY A 2 -5.19 5.12 -30.28
N LYS A 3 -6.52 4.95 -30.24
CA LYS A 3 -7.44 5.79 -29.43
C LYS A 3 -6.99 5.89 -27.96
N LEU A 4 -6.48 4.78 -27.41
CA LEU A 4 -5.95 4.74 -26.05
C LEU A 4 -4.66 5.57 -25.90
N GLN A 5 -3.79 5.55 -26.90
CA GLN A 5 -2.54 6.32 -26.87
C GLN A 5 -2.82 7.82 -26.96
N GLU A 6 -3.80 8.24 -27.76
CA GLU A 6 -4.23 9.65 -27.85
C GLU A 6 -4.83 10.13 -26.52
N PHE A 7 -5.67 9.31 -25.88
CA PHE A 7 -6.20 9.59 -24.54
C PHE A 7 -5.08 9.75 -23.50
N LEU A 8 -4.13 8.81 -23.45
CA LEU A 8 -3.03 8.83 -22.48
C LEU A 8 -2.05 9.99 -22.69
N MET A 9 -1.93 10.51 -23.92
CA MET A 9 -1.11 11.68 -24.22
C MET A 9 -1.82 13.01 -23.92
N GLN A 10 -3.15 13.01 -23.82
CA GLN A 10 -3.96 14.17 -23.45
C GLN A 10 -4.23 14.26 -21.95
N SER A 11 -4.18 13.14 -21.22
CA SER A 11 -4.25 13.12 -19.77
C SER A 11 -2.90 13.54 -19.18
N GLU A 12 -2.67 14.86 -19.07
CA GLU A 12 -1.58 15.39 -18.25
C GLU A 12 -1.81 14.93 -16.80
N GLU A 13 -0.83 14.20 -16.26
CA GLU A 13 -0.81 13.59 -14.94
C GLU A 13 -1.96 12.59 -14.67
N ARG A 14 -1.62 11.30 -14.66
CA ARG A 14 -2.33 10.33 -13.81
C ARG A 14 -2.15 10.82 -12.37
N ALA A 15 -3.01 11.73 -11.91
CA ALA A 15 -2.96 12.26 -10.56
C ALA A 15 -3.07 11.07 -9.60
N GLN A 16 -2.14 10.97 -8.66
CA GLN A 16 -2.25 10.00 -7.57
C GLN A 16 -3.58 10.30 -6.86
N VAL A 17 -4.46 9.30 -6.83
CA VAL A 17 -5.78 9.44 -6.21
C VAL A 17 -5.53 9.58 -4.72
N THR A 18 -6.06 10.65 -4.12
CA THR A 18 -5.94 10.90 -2.69
C THR A 18 -7.33 10.79 -2.06
N GLU A 19 -7.43 10.06 -0.96
CA GLU A 19 -8.69 9.79 -0.26
C GLU A 19 -8.51 9.97 1.26
N GLU A 20 -9.58 10.38 1.93
CA GLU A 20 -9.64 10.52 3.39
C GLU A 20 -10.35 9.31 4.00
N VAL A 21 -9.64 8.54 4.82
CA VAL A 21 -10.12 7.30 5.42
C VAL A 21 -10.39 7.53 6.91
N ALA A 22 -11.66 7.43 7.30
CA ALA A 22 -12.05 7.55 8.71
C ALA A 22 -11.75 6.24 9.46
N ILE A 23 -10.71 6.24 10.30
CA ILE A 23 -10.37 5.11 11.17
C ILE A 23 -10.99 5.31 12.55
N SER A 24 -11.69 4.28 13.04
CA SER A 24 -12.33 4.31 14.34
C SER A 24 -11.32 4.65 15.46
N GLY A 25 -11.68 5.55 16.38
CA GLY A 25 -10.81 5.95 17.49
C GLY A 25 -9.85 7.10 17.19
N PHE A 26 -9.82 7.61 15.96
CA PHE A 26 -9.13 8.87 15.63
C PHE A 26 -10.14 9.99 15.39
N PRO A 27 -9.85 11.23 15.86
CA PRO A 27 -10.75 12.37 15.66
C PRO A 27 -10.70 12.97 14.26
N VAL A 28 -9.66 12.62 13.48
CA VAL A 28 -9.39 13.14 12.13
C VAL A 28 -9.13 11.93 11.22
N PRO A 29 -9.64 11.94 9.96
CA PRO A 29 -9.37 10.87 9.01
C PRO A 29 -7.90 10.82 8.58
N PHE A 30 -7.46 9.67 8.12
CA PHE A 30 -6.15 9.46 7.53
C PHE A 30 -6.18 9.88 6.07
N THR A 31 -5.21 10.66 5.61
CA THR A 31 -5.07 10.94 4.18
C THR A 31 -4.21 9.85 3.56
N VAL A 32 -4.76 9.11 2.60
CA VAL A 32 -4.05 8.08 1.84
C VAL A 32 -4.00 8.45 0.37
N LYS A 33 -2.97 7.97 -0.32
CA LYS A 33 -2.79 8.17 -1.76
C LYS A 33 -2.49 6.87 -2.48
N SER A 34 -2.90 6.80 -3.74
CA SER A 34 -2.53 5.70 -4.61
C SER A 34 -1.05 5.77 -4.98
N ILE A 35 -0.45 4.59 -5.15
CA ILE A 35 0.90 4.43 -5.64
C ILE A 35 0.88 3.91 -7.06
N THR A 36 1.95 4.19 -7.79
CA THR A 36 2.14 3.63 -9.13
C THR A 36 2.53 2.16 -9.04
N GLU A 37 2.27 1.39 -10.11
CA GLU A 37 2.74 0.00 -10.20
C GLU A 37 4.27 -0.11 -10.10
N GLY A 38 5.00 0.93 -10.51
CA GLY A 38 6.46 1.01 -10.32
C GLY A 38 6.86 1.06 -8.84
N GLU A 39 6.16 1.85 -8.04
CA GLU A 39 6.35 1.93 -6.58
C GLU A 39 5.93 0.63 -5.90
N ASN A 40 4.77 0.07 -6.27
CA ASN A 40 4.29 -1.23 -5.77
C ASN A 40 5.33 -2.35 -6.01
N LYS A 41 5.85 -2.44 -7.23
CA LYS A 41 6.89 -3.42 -7.59
C LYS A 41 8.18 -3.21 -6.80
N ALA A 42 8.57 -1.95 -6.57
CA ALA A 42 9.73 -1.63 -5.73
C ALA A 42 9.50 -2.10 -4.29
N LEU A 43 8.33 -1.81 -3.70
CA LEU A 43 7.96 -2.26 -2.36
C LEU A 43 8.00 -3.79 -2.25
N ARG A 44 7.36 -4.53 -3.16
CA ARG A 44 7.37 -6.00 -3.19
C ARG A 44 8.79 -6.56 -3.19
N LYS A 45 9.67 -5.98 -4.02
CA LYS A 45 11.08 -6.39 -4.08
C LYS A 45 11.81 -6.15 -2.77
N THR A 46 11.49 -5.07 -2.05
CA THR A 46 12.10 -4.80 -0.73
C THR A 46 11.63 -5.76 0.37
N CYS A 47 10.53 -6.47 0.14
CA CYS A 47 9.96 -7.46 1.07
C CYS A 47 10.29 -8.91 0.70
N GLN A 48 11.07 -9.12 -0.35
CA GLN A 48 11.50 -10.46 -0.77
C GLN A 48 12.72 -10.92 0.03
N LYS A 49 12.61 -12.10 0.63
CA LYS A 49 13.72 -12.82 1.26
C LYS A 49 14.16 -13.93 0.32
N VAL A 50 15.43 -13.87 -0.09
CA VAL A 50 16.05 -14.92 -0.90
C VAL A 50 16.68 -15.93 0.05
N ASN A 51 16.06 -17.10 0.14
CA ASN A 51 16.59 -18.23 0.88
C ASN A 51 17.41 -19.11 -0.07
N PHE A 52 18.66 -19.38 0.31
CA PHE A 52 19.52 -20.30 -0.41
C PHE A 52 19.65 -21.59 0.37
N ASP A 53 19.05 -22.65 -0.16
CA ASP A 53 19.18 -23.98 0.43
C ASP A 53 20.53 -24.58 0.02
N LYS A 54 21.43 -24.70 1.01
CA LYS A 54 22.78 -25.24 0.83
C LYS A 54 22.80 -26.74 0.51
N LYS A 55 21.71 -27.48 0.75
CA LYS A 55 21.62 -28.93 0.50
C LYS A 55 21.05 -29.24 -0.87
N THR A 56 20.04 -28.50 -1.31
CA THR A 56 19.39 -28.71 -2.62
C THR A 56 19.95 -27.79 -3.72
N HIS A 57 20.82 -26.83 -3.37
CA HIS A 57 21.32 -25.76 -4.23
C HIS A 57 20.21 -24.91 -4.88
N GLN A 58 18.99 -24.94 -4.33
CA GLN A 58 17.86 -24.17 -4.83
C GLN A 58 17.84 -22.77 -4.19
N LYS A 59 17.47 -21.79 -5.02
CA LYS A 59 17.13 -20.44 -4.57
C LYS A 59 15.61 -20.34 -4.50
N THR A 60 15.08 -20.17 -3.31
CA THR A 60 13.66 -19.82 -3.13
C THR A 60 13.56 -18.35 -2.78
N THR A 61 12.62 -17.66 -3.41
CA THR A 61 12.30 -16.26 -3.08
C THR A 61 10.93 -16.25 -2.44
N GLU A 62 10.88 -15.86 -1.17
CA GLU A 62 9.64 -15.75 -0.42
C GLU A 62 9.34 -14.27 -0.20
N THR A 63 8.11 -13.86 -0.46
CA THR A 63 7.69 -12.48 -0.18
C THR A 63 7.07 -12.46 1.20
N ASP A 64 7.63 -11.64 2.08
CA ASP A 64 7.08 -11.39 3.40
C ASP A 64 5.84 -10.51 3.25
N MET A 65 4.66 -11.14 3.29
CA MET A 65 3.39 -10.47 3.04
C MET A 65 3.04 -9.48 4.15
N ASP A 66 3.39 -9.79 5.40
CA ASP A 66 3.15 -8.90 6.54
C ASP A 66 4.00 -7.63 6.39
N LEU A 67 5.29 -7.79 6.07
CA LEU A 67 6.19 -6.67 5.79
C LEU A 67 5.74 -5.84 4.57
N TYR A 68 5.27 -6.51 3.52
CA TYR A 68 4.72 -5.82 2.34
C TYR A 68 3.49 -4.99 2.68
N ASN A 69 2.53 -5.54 3.43
CA ASN A 69 1.34 -4.81 3.85
C ASN A 69 1.70 -3.60 4.72
N ASN A 70 2.63 -3.77 5.66
CA ASN A 70 3.09 -2.69 6.53
C ASN A 70 3.74 -1.56 5.69
N ARG A 71 4.62 -1.91 4.75
CA ARG A 71 5.25 -0.93 3.87
C ARG A 71 4.30 -0.28 2.87
N LEU A 72 3.28 -1.01 2.41
CA LEU A 72 2.23 -0.46 1.57
C LEU A 72 1.45 0.62 2.33
N VAL A 73 1.06 0.35 3.57
CA VAL A 73 0.39 1.34 4.44
C VAL A 73 1.25 2.59 4.62
N ILE A 74 2.55 2.41 4.90
CA ILE A 74 3.51 3.51 5.07
C ILE A 74 3.69 4.33 3.79
N ALA A 75 3.68 3.69 2.62
CA ALA A 75 3.89 4.36 1.34
C ALA A 75 2.66 5.13 0.87
N CYS A 76 1.47 4.61 1.16
CA CYS A 76 0.20 5.20 0.78
C CYS A 76 -0.29 6.23 1.79
N CYS A 77 0.07 6.16 3.07
CA CYS A 77 -0.38 7.16 4.05
C CYS A 77 0.43 8.45 3.96
N VAL A 78 -0.27 9.56 3.70
CA VAL A 78 0.29 10.92 3.60
C VAL A 78 0.19 11.64 4.94
N ASP A 79 -0.96 11.51 5.61
CA ASP A 79 -1.19 12.09 6.93
C ASP A 79 -1.91 11.05 7.83
N PRO A 80 -1.30 10.64 8.97
CA PRO A 80 0.01 11.03 9.46
C PRO A 80 1.17 10.45 8.64
N ASN A 81 2.22 11.24 8.43
CA ASN A 81 3.45 10.75 7.79
C ASN A 81 4.23 9.83 8.76
N PHE A 82 4.10 8.51 8.59
CA PHE A 82 4.79 7.53 9.43
C PHE A 82 6.32 7.61 9.36
N LYS A 83 6.89 8.24 8.32
CA LYS A 83 8.34 8.44 8.18
C LYS A 83 8.84 9.69 8.91
N ASP A 84 7.95 10.48 9.50
CA ASP A 84 8.31 11.69 10.23
C ASP A 84 9.11 11.35 11.51
N ALA A 85 10.29 11.95 11.64
CA ALA A 85 11.21 11.65 12.73
C ALA A 85 10.71 12.19 14.07
N ASP A 86 10.03 13.34 14.08
CA ASP A 86 9.49 13.94 15.31
C ASP A 86 8.30 13.12 15.83
N LEU A 87 7.46 12.62 14.91
CA LEU A 87 6.38 11.70 15.24
C LEU A 87 6.93 10.39 15.81
N GLN A 88 7.91 9.77 15.16
CA GLN A 88 8.55 8.54 15.66
C GLN A 88 9.19 8.77 17.04
N ALA A 89 9.90 9.89 17.23
CA ALA A 89 10.52 10.25 18.50
C ALA A 89 9.48 10.46 19.61
N LYS A 90 8.33 11.06 19.31
CA LYS A 90 7.23 11.25 20.26
C LYS A 90 6.67 9.91 20.78
N TYR A 91 6.65 8.88 19.94
CA TYR A 91 6.24 7.53 20.32
C TYR A 91 7.41 6.64 20.80
N GLY A 92 8.65 7.15 20.80
CA GLY A 92 9.82 6.42 21.27
C GLY A 92 10.21 5.23 20.38
N VAL A 93 9.79 5.25 19.11
CA VAL A 93 10.05 4.18 18.14
C VAL A 93 11.10 4.58 17.12
N MET A 94 11.80 3.60 16.56
CA MET A 94 12.72 3.80 15.44
C MET A 94 12.19 3.08 14.22
N GLY A 95 11.66 3.84 13.27
CA GLY A 95 11.12 3.33 12.01
C GLY A 95 9.61 3.40 11.92
N ALA A 96 9.14 3.58 10.68
CA ALA A 96 7.72 3.73 10.35
C ALA A 96 6.90 2.45 10.64
N GLU A 97 7.52 1.27 10.46
CA GLU A 97 6.88 -0.03 10.75
C GLU A 97 6.58 -0.15 12.26
N ALA A 98 7.56 0.16 13.12
CA ALA A 98 7.37 0.17 14.56
C ALA A 98 6.36 1.23 15.02
N LEU A 99 6.28 2.37 14.33
CA LEU A 99 5.29 3.40 14.61
C LEU A 99 3.86 2.91 14.35
N ILE A 100 3.63 2.18 13.26
CA ILE A 100 2.33 1.57 12.98
C ILE A 100 1.94 0.60 14.10
N ASP A 101 2.86 -0.26 14.51
CA ASP A 101 2.60 -1.29 15.52
C ASP A 101 2.22 -0.71 16.90
N VAL A 102 2.72 0.48 17.25
CA VAL A 102 2.38 1.16 18.52
C VAL A 102 1.18 2.12 18.39
N LEU A 103 0.95 2.69 17.20
CA LEU A 103 -0.08 3.69 16.98
C LEU A 103 -1.45 3.04 16.70
N LEU A 104 -1.47 1.99 15.88
CA LEU A 104 -2.70 1.37 15.41
C LEU A 104 -2.99 0.07 16.14
N LYS A 105 -4.25 -0.13 16.53
CA LYS A 105 -4.77 -1.44 16.94
C LYS A 105 -4.86 -2.35 15.72
N PRO A 106 -4.83 -3.69 15.91
CA PRO A 106 -4.93 -4.64 14.80
C PRO A 106 -6.14 -4.40 13.88
N GLY A 107 -7.32 -4.11 14.44
CA GLY A 107 -8.51 -3.79 13.63
C GLY A 107 -8.36 -2.49 12.84
N GLN A 108 -7.80 -1.44 13.45
CA GLN A 108 -7.56 -0.15 12.79
C GLN A 108 -6.55 -0.28 11.64
N PHE A 109 -5.52 -1.12 11.82
CA PHE A 109 -4.57 -1.42 10.76
C PHE A 109 -5.24 -2.13 9.58
N VAL A 110 -6.09 -3.12 9.85
CA VAL A 110 -6.84 -3.83 8.80
C VAL A 110 -7.77 -2.87 8.05
N ASP A 111 -8.52 -2.02 8.77
CA ASP A 111 -9.41 -1.03 8.15
C ASP A 111 -8.63 -0.08 7.22
N LEU A 112 -7.48 0.41 7.67
CA LEU A 112 -6.61 1.28 6.88
C LEU A 112 -6.01 0.55 5.67
N LEU A 113 -5.59 -0.71 5.85
CA LEU A 113 -5.04 -1.53 4.76
C LEU A 113 -6.08 -1.79 3.67
N VAL A 114 -7.34 -2.07 4.04
CA VAL A 114 -8.44 -2.27 3.08
C VAL A 114 -8.68 -1.00 2.27
N ALA A 115 -8.80 0.15 2.93
CA ALA A 115 -9.00 1.42 2.23
C ALA A 115 -7.82 1.77 1.30
N ILE A 116 -6.59 1.46 1.71
CA ILE A 116 -5.40 1.63 0.86
C ILE A 116 -5.44 0.66 -0.33
N GLN A 117 -5.95 -0.55 -0.15
CA GLN A 117 -6.13 -1.49 -1.25
C GLN A 117 -7.16 -1.00 -2.25
N ASP A 118 -8.26 -0.41 -1.77
CA ASP A 118 -9.30 0.22 -2.60
C ASP A 118 -8.74 1.38 -3.43
N VAL A 119 -8.01 2.29 -2.79
CA VAL A 119 -7.39 3.44 -3.46
C VAL A 119 -6.36 3.02 -4.53
N ASN A 120 -5.74 1.86 -4.36
CA ASN A 120 -4.81 1.29 -5.34
C ASN A 120 -5.48 0.42 -6.42
N GLY A 121 -6.81 0.24 -6.37
CA GLY A 121 -7.56 -0.57 -7.32
C GLY A 121 -7.31 -2.08 -7.17
N PHE A 122 -6.92 -2.55 -5.97
CA PHE A 122 -6.79 -3.99 -5.71
C PHE A 122 -8.14 -4.69 -5.49
N THR A 123 -9.21 -3.95 -5.22
CA THR A 123 -10.56 -4.48 -4.98
C THR A 123 -11.46 -4.53 -6.22
N ASP A 124 -11.07 -3.89 -7.33
CA ASP A 124 -11.82 -3.97 -8.60
C ASP A 124 -11.89 -5.40 -9.17
N ASP A 125 -11.00 -6.31 -8.74
CA ASP A 125 -11.03 -7.73 -9.11
C ASP A 125 -12.21 -8.52 -8.50
N VAL A 126 -12.92 -8.01 -7.47
CA VAL A 126 -13.99 -8.77 -6.81
C VAL A 126 -15.40 -8.38 -7.29
N ASN A 127 -15.61 -7.14 -7.76
CA ASN A 127 -16.94 -6.67 -8.17
C ASN A 127 -17.15 -6.53 -9.68
N ASP A 128 -16.11 -6.28 -10.49
CA ASP A 128 -16.30 -6.02 -11.93
C ASP A 128 -16.43 -7.28 -12.79
N LEU A 129 -15.92 -8.44 -12.35
CA LEU A 129 -16.09 -9.70 -13.08
C LEU A 129 -17.52 -10.26 -13.08
N ARG A 130 -18.47 -9.64 -12.36
CA ARG A 130 -19.86 -10.15 -12.24
C ARG A 130 -20.86 -9.47 -13.19
N GLU A 131 -20.55 -8.29 -13.73
CA GLU A 131 -21.44 -7.54 -14.61
C GLU A 131 -21.18 -7.79 -16.12
N GLU A 132 -19.97 -8.21 -16.52
CA GLU A 132 -19.70 -8.53 -17.94
C GLU A 132 -20.15 -9.93 -18.40
N ALA A 133 -20.57 -10.82 -17.49
CA ALA A 133 -21.10 -12.14 -17.85
C ALA A 133 -22.60 -12.16 -18.19
N LYS A 134 -23.23 -10.97 -18.31
CA LYS A 134 -24.67 -10.82 -18.61
C LYS A 134 -24.98 -10.04 -19.89
N ASN A 135 -23.98 -9.72 -20.72
CA ASN A 135 -24.20 -9.18 -22.08
C ASN A 135 -23.89 -10.22 -23.15
#